data_AF-A0A4V1UXA9-F1
#
_entry.id   AF-A0A4V1UXA9-F1
#
_cell.length_a   1.000
_cell.length_b   1.000
_cell.length_c   1.000
_cell.angle_alpha   90.00
_cell.angle_beta   90.00
_cell.angle_gamma   90.00
#
_symmetry.space_group_name_H-M   'P 1'
#
loop_
_entity.id
_entity.type
_entity.pdbx_description
1 polymer ?
#
loop_
_entity_poly.entity_id
_entity_poly.type
_entity_poly.pdbx_seq_one_letter_code
_entity_poly.pdbx_strand_id
1 'polypeptide(L)'
;MVDIYVLGAANAPGKVDVKPGATLLQALAQAGGVSPFAAKKRIQLRRVDKNGNEKVYKFDLDAIERGEAAGGATRLMGGDVIVIPQRKLFE
;
A
#
# COMPACT_ATOMS: atom_id res chain seq x y z
N MET A 1 -16.73 7.67 3.35
CA MET A 1 -15.58 7.12 2.61
C MET A 1 -14.33 7.84 3.09
N VAL A 2 -13.16 7.26 2.93
CA VAL A 2 -11.89 7.95 3.19
C VAL A 2 -11.03 7.87 1.95
N ASP A 3 -10.45 9.01 1.58
CA ASP A 3 -9.54 9.11 0.45
C ASP A 3 -8.16 8.60 0.85
N ILE A 4 -7.61 7.69 0.05
CA ILE A 4 -6.20 7.29 0.10
C ILE A 4 -5.58 7.47 -1.27
N TYR A 5 -4.25 7.44 -1.34
CA TYR A 5 -3.52 7.60 -2.58
C TYR A 5 -2.62 6.39 -2.83
N VAL A 6 -2.69 5.81 -4.03
CA VAL A 6 -1.82 4.71 -4.45
C VAL A 6 -0.86 5.23 -5.51
N LEU A 7 0.44 5.05 -5.28
CA LEU A 7 1.52 5.54 -6.14
C LEU A 7 2.41 4.40 -6.64
N GLY A 8 2.98 4.61 -7.82
CA GLY A 8 4.01 3.74 -8.39
C GLY A 8 3.42 2.53 -9.12
N ALA A 9 4.02 1.37 -8.91
CA ALA A 9 3.80 0.13 -9.66
C ALA A 9 2.49 -0.60 -9.31
N ALA A 10 1.38 0.13 -9.20
CA ALA A 10 0.02 -0.39 -9.09
C ALA A 10 -0.64 -0.54 -10.47
N ASN A 11 -1.69 -1.35 -10.59
CA ASN A 11 -2.45 -1.44 -11.84
C ASN A 11 -3.33 -0.20 -12.09
N ALA A 12 -3.88 0.40 -11.03
CA ALA A 12 -4.60 1.67 -11.09
C ALA A 12 -4.05 2.66 -10.04
N PRO A 13 -2.93 3.35 -10.31
CA PRO A 13 -2.43 4.39 -9.41
C PRO A 13 -3.35 5.62 -9.42
N GLY A 14 -3.43 6.32 -8.29
CA GLY A 14 -4.24 7.53 -8.13
C GLY A 14 -4.98 7.57 -6.79
N LYS A 15 -5.96 8.46 -6.70
CA LYS A 15 -6.86 8.58 -5.55
C LYS A 15 -7.81 7.38 -5.54
N VAL A 16 -7.95 6.72 -4.40
CA VAL A 16 -8.87 5.59 -4.20
C VAL A 16 -9.76 5.90 -3.00
N ASP A 17 -11.08 5.78 -3.21
CA ASP A 17 -12.08 5.95 -2.18
C ASP A 17 -12.36 4.61 -1.49
N VAL A 18 -11.90 4.45 -0.25
CA VAL A 18 -12.08 3.22 0.52
C VAL A 18 -13.12 3.40 1.63
N LYS A 19 -13.69 2.28 2.11
CA LYS A 19 -14.55 2.30 3.29
C LYS A 19 -13.71 2.65 4.54
N PRO A 20 -14.27 3.37 5.52
CA PRO A 20 -13.58 3.57 6.80
C PRO A 20 -13.18 2.22 7.42
N GLY A 21 -11.92 2.12 7.85
CA GLY A 21 -11.38 0.87 8.41
C GLY A 21 -10.96 -0.17 7.37
N ALA A 22 -11.03 0.14 6.07
CA ALA A 22 -10.46 -0.72 5.04
C ALA A 22 -8.98 -0.98 5.30
N THR A 23 -8.52 -2.18 4.96
CA THR A 23 -7.13 -2.57 5.17
C THR A 23 -6.27 -2.26 3.95
N LEU A 24 -4.94 -2.28 4.13
CA LEU A 24 -4.00 -2.14 3.02
C LEU A 24 -4.29 -3.14 1.89
N LEU A 25 -4.56 -4.41 2.22
CA LEU A 25 -4.85 -5.44 1.21
C LEU A 25 -6.15 -5.15 0.45
N GLN A 26 -7.17 -4.66 1.15
CA GLN A 26 -8.44 -4.27 0.52
C GLN A 26 -8.26 -3.09 -0.43
N ALA A 27 -7.47 -2.08 -0.06
CA ALA A 27 -7.16 -0.96 -0.95
C ALA A 27 -6.31 -1.38 -2.15
N LEU A 28 -5.33 -2.26 -1.97
CA LEU A 28 -4.55 -2.82 -3.08
C LEU A 28 -5.46 -3.60 -4.04
N ALA A 29 -6.40 -4.39 -3.53
CA ALA A 29 -7.38 -5.09 -4.36
C ALA A 29 -8.28 -4.12 -5.14
N GLN A 30 -8.72 -3.02 -4.52
CA GLN A 30 -9.49 -1.97 -5.19
C GLN A 30 -8.68 -1.21 -6.25
N ALA A 31 -7.38 -1.05 -6.05
CA ALA A 31 -6.46 -0.48 -7.03
C ALA A 31 -6.08 -1.47 -8.16
N GLY A 32 -6.80 -2.60 -8.28
CA GLY A 32 -6.57 -3.64 -9.28
C GLY A 32 -5.35 -4.52 -8.99
N GLY A 33 -4.81 -4.46 -7.77
CA GLY A 33 -3.58 -5.15 -7.39
C GLY A 33 -2.31 -4.38 -7.79
N VAL A 34 -1.18 -5.07 -7.63
CA VAL A 34 0.13 -4.54 -8.02
C VAL A 34 0.49 -4.97 -9.43
N SER A 35 1.24 -4.15 -10.14
CA SER A 35 1.72 -4.47 -11.48
C SER A 35 2.75 -5.62 -11.46
N PRO A 36 2.99 -6.31 -12.60
CA PRO A 36 4.01 -7.37 -12.70
C PRO A 36 5.43 -6.92 -12.33
N PHE A 37 5.71 -5.62 -12.45
CA PHE A 37 7.02 -5.02 -12.16
C PHE A 37 7.14 -4.51 -10.72
N ALA A 38 6.13 -4.71 -9.88
CA ALA A 38 6.13 -4.23 -8.50
C ALA A 38 7.14 -4.98 -7.62
N ALA A 39 7.88 -4.22 -6.81
CA ALA A 39 8.71 -4.76 -5.73
C ALA A 39 7.84 -5.11 -4.53
N LYS A 40 7.14 -6.25 -4.59
CA LYS A 40 6.17 -6.72 -3.57
C LYS A 40 6.71 -6.73 -2.14
N LYS A 41 8.02 -6.93 -1.94
CA LYS A 41 8.70 -6.94 -0.63
C LYS A 41 8.94 -5.55 -0.03
N ARG A 42 8.70 -4.49 -0.80
CA ARG A 42 9.11 -3.11 -0.49
C ARG A 42 7.95 -2.14 -0.50
N ILE A 43 6.71 -2.62 -0.40
CA ILE A 43 5.52 -1.77 -0.36
C ILE A 43 5.53 -0.95 0.93
N GLN A 44 5.11 0.30 0.84
CA GLN A 44 5.11 1.22 1.97
C GLN A 44 3.74 1.87 2.13
N LEU A 45 3.26 1.96 3.37
CA LEU A 45 2.22 2.89 3.77
C LEU A 45 2.89 4.07 4.44
N ARG A 46 2.72 5.26 3.90
CA ARG A 46 3.16 6.52 4.47
C ARG A 46 1.96 7.24 5.06
N ARG A 47 2.06 7.60 6.33
CA ARG A 47 0.99 8.20 7.10
C ARG A 47 1.52 9.41 7.83
N VAL A 48 0.90 10.56 7.60
CA VAL A 48 1.21 11.80 8.30
C VAL A 48 0.26 11.93 9.49
N ASP A 49 0.80 12.13 10.69
CA ASP A 49 -0.01 12.40 11.87
C ASP A 49 -0.47 13.87 11.95
N LYS A 50 -1.29 14.19 12.95
CA LYS A 50 -1.85 15.55 13.13
C LYS A 50 -0.78 16.62 13.36
N ASN A 51 0.42 16.22 13.79
CA ASN A 51 1.54 17.13 14.06
C ASN A 51 2.47 17.24 12.84
N GLY A 52 2.12 16.62 11.71
CA GLY A 52 2.94 16.62 10.49
C GLY A 52 4.05 15.58 10.48
N ASN A 53 4.15 14.70 11.50
CA ASN A 53 5.18 13.68 11.49
C ASN A 53 4.76 12.52 10.59
N GLU A 54 5.66 12.13 9.69
CA GLU A 54 5.43 10.98 8.84
C GLU A 54 5.90 9.67 9.49
N LYS A 55 5.02 8.68 9.48
CA LYS A 55 5.34 7.29 9.80
C LYS A 55 5.26 6.44 8.54
N VAL A 56 6.30 5.61 8.35
CA VAL A 56 6.40 4.69 7.21
C VAL A 56 6.29 3.25 7.73
N TYR A 57 5.28 2.55 7.26
CA TYR A 57 5.08 1.13 7.53
C TYR A 57 5.47 0.32 6.30
N LYS A 58 6.39 -0.63 6.45
CA LYS A 58 6.85 -1.50 5.36
C LYS A 58 6.02 -2.77 5.34
N PHE A 59 5.69 -3.23 4.14
CA PHE A 59 4.92 -4.45 3.91
C PHE A 59 5.61 -5.32 2.88
N ASP A 60 5.69 -6.60 3.22
CA ASP A 60 6.08 -7.66 2.29
C ASP A 60 4.83 -8.38 1.81
N LEU A 61 4.26 -7.90 0.69
CA LEU A 61 3.07 -8.51 0.09
C LEU A 61 3.34 -9.94 -0.38
N ASP A 62 4.58 -10.23 -0.80
CA ASP A 62 4.99 -11.53 -1.32
C ASP A 62 5.01 -12.58 -0.19
N ALA A 63 5.51 -12.22 1.00
CA ALA A 63 5.42 -13.07 2.19
C ALA A 63 3.98 -13.23 2.70
N ILE A 64 3.15 -12.19 2.61
CA ILE A 64 1.72 -12.25 3.00
C ILE A 64 0.94 -13.18 2.07
N GLU A 65 1.14 -13.08 0.75
CA GLU A 65 0.49 -13.95 -0.24
C GLU A 65 0.85 -15.44 -0.05
N ARG A 66 2.08 -15.73 0.41
CA ARG A 66 2.51 -17.09 0.76
C ARG A 66 2.08 -17.56 2.16
N GLY A 67 1.46 -16.68 2.97
CA GLY A 67 1.09 -16.99 4.35
C GLY A 67 2.27 -17.06 5.32
N GLU A 68 3.45 -16.57 4.93
CA GLU A 68 4.68 -16.57 5.75
C GLU A 68 4.78 -15.38 6.69
N ALA A 69 4.06 -14.29 6.40
CA ALA A 69 4.04 -13.10 7.22
C ALA A 69 2.60 -12.70 7.56
N ALA A 70 2.38 -12.37 8.84
CA ALA A 70 1.21 -11.61 9.24
C ALA A 70 1.37 -10.15 8.79
N GLY A 71 0.40 -9.59 8.10
CA GLY A 71 0.49 -8.23 7.61
C GLY A 71 -0.69 -7.82 6.75
N GLY A 72 -0.74 -6.54 6.38
CA GLY A 72 -1.78 -6.03 5.48
C GLY A 72 -3.17 -5.84 6.10
N ALA A 73 -3.37 -6.24 7.36
CA ALA A 73 -4.54 -5.91 8.18
C ALA A 73 -4.52 -4.47 8.74
N THR A 74 -3.45 -3.71 8.50
CA THR A 74 -3.34 -2.30 8.89
C THR A 74 -4.50 -1.52 8.31
N ARG A 75 -5.32 -0.96 9.20
CA ARG A 75 -6.45 -0.11 8.82
C ARG A 75 -5.93 1.20 8.26
N LEU A 76 -6.46 1.58 7.12
CA LEU A 76 -6.16 2.82 6.44
C LEU A 76 -6.96 3.98 7.06
N MET A 77 -6.34 5.15 7.01
CA MET A 77 -6.91 6.42 7.45
C MET A 77 -6.88 7.40 6.28
N GLY A 78 -7.76 8.41 6.34
CA GLY A 78 -7.80 9.44 5.30
C GLY A 78 -6.45 10.14 5.16
N GLY A 79 -6.02 10.33 3.91
CA GLY A 79 -4.73 10.93 3.58
C GLY A 79 -3.54 9.96 3.58
N ASP A 80 -3.76 8.67 3.87
CA ASP A 80 -2.72 7.65 3.73
C ASP A 80 -2.24 7.54 2.28
N VAL A 81 -0.92 7.32 2.13
CA VAL A 81 -0.27 7.13 0.82
C VAL A 81 0.39 5.77 0.76
N ILE A 82 -0.05 4.93 -0.17
CA ILE A 82 0.52 3.62 -0.46
C ILE A 82 1.52 3.79 -1.61
N VAL A 83 2.79 3.53 -1.35
CA VAL A 83 3.86 3.58 -2.34
C VAL A 83 4.27 2.17 -2.73
N ILE A 84 4.21 1.86 -4.02
CA ILE A 84 4.58 0.57 -4.59
C ILE A 84 5.81 0.77 -5.47
N PRO A 85 7.03 0.49 -4.98
CA PRO A 85 8.23 0.65 -5.79
C PRO A 85 8.25 -0.35 -6.95
N GLN A 86 8.96 -0.01 -8.02
CA GLN A 86 9.30 -0.97 -9.07
C GLN A 86 10.48 -1.85 -8.63
N ARG A 87 10.52 -3.09 -9.11
CA ARG A 87 11.72 -3.94 -9.00
C ARG A 87 12.81 -3.27 -9.82
N LYS A 88 14.00 -3.13 -9.23
CA LYS A 88 15.18 -2.83 -10.03
C LYS A 88 15.46 -4.05 -10.90
N LEU A 89 15.51 -3.84 -12.21
CA LEU A 89 15.75 -4.91 -13.18
C LEU A 89 17.21 -5.39 -13.16
N PHE A 90 18.09 -4.61 -12.51
CA PHE A 90 19.51 -4.90 -12.34
C PHE A 90 19.96 -4.45 -10.94
N GLU A 91 20.06 -5.40 -10.02
CA GLU A 91 20.91 -5.36 -8.82
C GLU A 91 21.50 -6.75 -8.64
#